data_AF-A0A6V7IQU9-F1
#
_entry.id   AF-A0A6V7IQU9-F1
#
_cell.length_a   1.000
_cell.length_b   1.000
_cell.length_c   1.000
_cell.angle_alpha   90.00
_cell.angle_beta   90.00
_cell.angle_gamma   90.00
#
_symmetry.space_group_name_H-M   'P 1'
#
loop_
_entity.id
_entity.type
_entity.pdbx_description
1 polymer ?
#
loop_
_entity_poly.entity_id
_entity_poly.type
_entity_poly.pdbx_seq_one_letter_code
_entity_poly.pdbx_strand_id
1 'polypeptide(L)' 'GHLINVECRAWAKNIKYDRGDRLGMVRFELRIDPPDNQH' A
#
# COMPACT_ATOMS: atom_id res chain seq x y z
N GLY A 1 14.67 5.50 9.39
CA GLY A 1 13.69 5.21 8.33
C GLY A 1 12.28 5.49 8.83
N HIS A 2 11.38 5.79 7.91
CA HIS A 2 9.93 5.90 8.15
C HIS A 2 9.21 4.69 7.57
N LEU A 3 8.15 4.26 8.25
CA LEU A 3 7.29 3.15 7.84
C LEU A 3 5.91 3.69 7.48
N ILE A 4 5.48 3.46 6.24
CA ILE A 4 4.19 3.95 5.75
C ILE A 4 3.35 2.77 5.28
N ASN A 5 2.15 2.64 5.85
CA ASN A 5 1.15 1.68 5.41
C ASN A 5 0.28 2.30 4.32
N VAL A 6 0.20 1.64 3.16
CA VAL A 6 -0.60 2.11 2.03
C VAL A 6 -1.68 1.08 1.72
N GLU A 7 -2.90 1.57 1.54
CA GLU A 7 -4.05 0.81 1.07
C GLU A 7 -4.59 1.46 -0.20
N CYS A 8 -4.66 0.70 -1.29
CA CYS A 8 -5.23 1.16 -2.55
C CYS A 8 -6.47 0.34 -2.88
N ARG A 9 -7.55 1.01 -3.29
CA ARG A 9 -8.79 0.39 -3.76
C ARG A 9 -8.91 0.53 -5.27
N ALA A 10 -9.30 -0.54 -5.95
CA ALA A 10 -9.65 -0.52 -7.37
C ALA A 10 -11.12 -0.10 -7.54
N TRP A 11 -11.37 0.85 -8.45
CA TRP A 11 -12.69 1.39 -8.73
C TRP A 11 -13.10 1.04 -10.17
N ALA A 12 -13.95 0.04 -10.32
CA ALA A 12 -14.58 -0.30 -11.58
C ALA A 12 -15.92 -1.00 -11.31
N LYS A 13 -16.87 -0.91 -12.26
CA LYS A 13 -18.22 -1.48 -12.10
C LYS A 13 -18.21 -3.00 -11.85
N ASN A 14 -17.20 -3.71 -12.34
CA ASN A 14 -17.04 -5.16 -12.25
C ASN A 14 -16.04 -5.60 -11.15
N ILE A 15 -15.56 -4.69 -10.31
CA ILE A 15 -14.62 -5.02 -9.23
C ILE A 15 -15.35 -4.89 -7.89
N LYS A 16 -15.57 -6.03 -7.22
CA LYS A 16 -16.07 -6.06 -5.84
C LYS A 16 -14.98 -5.56 -4.90
N TYR A 17 -15.33 -4.58 -4.06
CA TYR A 17 -14.50 -4.19 -2.92
C TYR A 17 -15.00 -4.90 -1.66
N ASP A 18 -14.12 -5.65 -1.02
CA ASP A 18 -14.42 -6.35 0.23
C ASP A 18 -13.18 -6.37 1.12
N ARG A 19 -13.25 -5.69 2.27
CA ARG A 19 -12.11 -5.57 3.19
C ARG A 19 -11.85 -6.86 3.96
N GLY A 20 -12.88 -7.66 4.25
CA GLY A 20 -12.75 -8.94 4.96
C GLY A 20 -12.04 -9.96 4.08
N ASP A 21 -12.50 -10.07 2.83
CA ASP A 21 -11.97 -11.01 1.84
C ASP A 21 -10.74 -10.48 1.08
N ARG A 22 -10.33 -9.22 1.34
CA ARG A 22 -9.21 -8.52 0.67
C ARG A 22 -9.38 -8.45 -0.86
N LEU A 23 -10.61 -8.30 -1.32
CA LEU A 23 -10.95 -8.19 -2.74
C LEU A 23 -11.01 -6.73 -3.20
N GLY A 24 -10.56 -6.47 -4.43
CA GLY A 24 -10.61 -5.14 -5.04
C GLY A 24 -9.70 -4.11 -4.35
N MET A 25 -8.69 -4.57 -3.61
CA MET A 25 -7.74 -3.72 -2.91
C MET A 25 -6.35 -4.36 -2.82
N VAL A 26 -5.32 -3.53 -2.64
CA VAL A 26 -3.97 -3.96 -2.30
C VAL A 26 -3.50 -3.21 -1.06
N ARG A 27 -2.74 -3.91 -0.21
CA ARG A 27 -2.00 -3.31 0.91
C ARG A 27 -0.54 -3.62 0.76
N PHE A 28 0.29 -2.63 0.97
CA PHE A 28 1.74 -2.78 1.02
C PHE A 28 2.32 -1.76 1.99
N GLU A 29 3.56 -2.03 2.40
CA GLU A 29 4.33 -1.19 3.28
C GLU A 29 5.49 -0.55 2.51
N LEU A 30 5.72 0.74 2.76
CA LEU A 30 6.86 1.46 2.24
C LEU A 30 7.83 1.76 3.39
N ARG A 31 9.08 1.35 3.20
CA ARG A 31 10.21 1.72 4.06
C ARG A 31 10.99 2.84 3.38
N ILE A 32 11.02 4.01 4.01
CA ILE A 32 11.78 5.15 3.52
C ILE A 32 12.96 5.34 4.45
N ASP A 33 14.15 4.96 3.99
CA ASP A 33 15.38 5.23 4.71
C ASP A 33 15.94 6.61 4.31
N PRO A 34 16.61 7.32 5.22
CA PRO A 34 17.33 8.55 4.87
C PRO A 34 18.34 8.26 3.75
N PRO A 35 18.67 9.25 2.91
CA PRO A 35 19.78 9.11 1.99
C PRO A 35 21.02 8.70 2.80
N ASP A 36 21.69 7.67 2.31
CA ASP A 36 22.96 7.25 2.89
C ASP A 36 23.98 8.33 2.55
N ASN A 37 24.24 9.23 3.50
CA ASN A 37 25.38 10.14 3.41
C ASN A 37 26.63 9.31 3.68
N GLN A 38 27.04 8.48 2.73
CA GLN A 38 28.31 7.79 2.78
C GLN A 38 29.43 8.84 2.81
N HIS A 39 30.04 8.99 3.97
CA HIS A 39 31.45 9.29 4.15
C HIS A 39 32.08 8.09 4.84
#